data_AF-A0A0G0KQ31-F1
#
_entry.id   AF-A0A0G0KQ31-F1
#
_cell.length_a   1.000
_cell.length_b   1.000
_cell.length_c   1.000
_cell.angle_alpha   90.00
_cell.angle_beta   90.00
_cell.angle_gamma   90.00
#
_symmetry.space_group_name_H-M   'P 1'
#
loop_
_entity.id
_entity.type
_entity.pdbx_description
1 polymer ?
#
loop_
_entity_poly.entity_id
_entity_poly.type
_entity_poly.pdbx_seq_one_letter_code
_entity_poly.pdbx_strand_id
1 'polypeptide(L)'
;MENFEGMGNNLKSKEEPKNPNNIGEVLSVGKDLPASPDKVYRSVKDVAAINDIKESGVVRSKQSAGLENRYGDKVYWSQGANGKYHAIYQGVYVIEAPLSVAKEGIVKKEDITAIYTRNENNEIVDILKQELEKEESADLKI
;
A
#
# COMPACT_ATOMS: atom_id res chain seq x y z
N MET A 1 -11.37 56.73 -26.40
CA MET A 1 -11.16 56.36 -24.99
C MET A 1 -11.42 54.88 -24.88
N GLU A 2 -10.38 54.17 -24.46
CA GLU A 2 -10.35 52.73 -24.23
C GLU A 2 -11.41 52.31 -23.22
N ASN A 3 -11.84 51.04 -23.27
CA ASN A 3 -11.87 50.24 -22.06
C ASN A 3 -11.70 48.76 -22.38
N PHE A 4 -10.76 48.21 -21.63
CA PHE A 4 -10.09 46.94 -21.75
C PHE A 4 -10.96 45.73 -21.39
N GLU A 5 -10.57 44.63 -22.02
CA GLU A 5 -10.76 43.23 -21.71
C GLU A 5 -11.01 42.88 -20.23
N GLY A 6 -12.01 42.03 -19.99
CA GLY A 6 -12.15 41.25 -18.77
C GLY A 6 -12.12 39.77 -19.09
N MET A 7 -10.93 39.23 -19.39
CA MET A 7 -10.69 37.79 -19.42
C MET A 7 -10.85 37.23 -18.00
N GLY A 8 -12.01 36.62 -17.73
CA GLY A 8 -12.23 35.83 -16.53
C GLY A 8 -11.33 34.59 -16.56
N ASN A 9 -10.21 34.65 -15.83
CA ASN A 9 -9.34 33.51 -15.55
C ASN A 9 -10.14 32.39 -14.88
N ASN A 10 -10.61 31.45 -15.69
CA ASN A 10 -11.19 30.19 -15.22
C ASN A 10 -10.04 29.23 -14.87
N LEU A 11 -9.25 29.59 -13.87
CA LEU A 11 -8.32 28.69 -13.21
C LEU A 11 -9.15 27.68 -12.44
N LYS A 12 -9.53 26.58 -13.11
CA LYS A 12 -9.86 25.33 -12.43
C LYS A 12 -8.67 25.03 -11.52
N SER A 13 -8.82 25.30 -10.23
CA SER A 13 -7.94 24.78 -9.20
C SER A 13 -7.83 23.29 -9.46
N LYS A 14 -6.66 22.81 -9.89
CA LYS A 14 -6.34 21.38 -9.85
C LYS A 14 -6.45 21.00 -8.39
N GLU A 15 -7.60 20.48 -7.96
CA GLU A 15 -7.74 19.89 -6.64
C GLU A 15 -6.62 18.86 -6.54
N GLU A 16 -5.75 19.02 -5.55
CA GLU A 16 -4.74 18.02 -5.26
C GLU A 16 -5.46 16.68 -5.07
N PRO A 17 -4.96 15.60 -5.68
CA PRO A 17 -5.61 14.31 -5.55
C PRO A 17 -5.73 13.97 -4.06
N LYS A 18 -6.97 13.91 -3.57
CA LYS A 18 -7.27 13.63 -2.18
C LYS A 18 -6.61 12.31 -1.78
N ASN A 19 -5.74 12.35 -0.77
CA ASN A 19 -5.09 11.15 -0.26
C ASN A 19 -6.15 10.07 0.06
N PRO A 20 -6.13 8.92 -0.62
CA PRO A 20 -7.14 7.88 -0.42
C PRO A 20 -6.95 7.12 0.90
N ASN A 21 -5.82 7.26 1.56
CA ASN A 21 -5.47 6.45 2.71
C ASN A 21 -6.29 6.85 3.94
N ASN A 22 -6.82 5.84 4.61
CA ASN A 22 -7.45 5.95 5.92
C ASN A 22 -6.63 5.12 6.91
N ILE A 23 -5.91 5.79 7.81
CA ILE A 23 -4.97 5.17 8.74
C ILE A 23 -5.63 5.09 10.11
N GLY A 24 -5.94 3.86 10.53
CA GLY A 24 -6.40 3.57 11.89
C GLY A 24 -5.28 2.98 12.75
N GLU A 25 -5.50 2.86 14.05
CA GLU A 25 -4.57 2.15 14.93
C GLU A 25 -4.63 0.64 14.69
N VAL A 26 -3.49 -0.04 14.85
CA VAL A 26 -3.46 -1.50 14.94
C VAL A 26 -4.24 -1.95 16.18
N LEU A 27 -5.41 -2.52 15.93
CA LEU A 27 -6.13 -3.30 16.93
C LEU A 27 -5.35 -4.60 17.10
N SER A 28 -4.72 -4.78 18.26
CA SER A 28 -3.87 -5.93 18.58
C SER A 28 -4.58 -7.26 18.32
N VAL A 29 -4.23 -7.98 17.25
CA VAL A 29 -4.91 -9.25 16.89
C VAL A 29 -3.99 -10.44 16.61
N GLY A 30 -2.66 -10.32 16.79
CA GLY A 30 -1.72 -11.43 16.53
C GLY A 30 -0.45 -11.43 17.37
N LYS A 31 0.49 -12.34 17.05
CA LYS A 31 1.87 -12.42 17.57
C LYS A 31 2.91 -12.71 16.48
N ASP A 32 2.51 -12.59 15.22
CA ASP A 32 3.26 -13.09 14.07
C ASP A 32 4.31 -12.06 13.61
N LEU A 33 3.87 -10.88 13.20
CA LEU A 33 4.73 -9.82 12.67
C LEU A 33 4.77 -8.65 13.67
N PRO A 34 5.91 -8.37 14.32
CA PRO A 34 6.08 -7.17 15.15
C PRO A 34 5.78 -5.90 14.34
N ALA A 35 4.97 -5.00 14.90
CA ALA A 35 4.59 -3.76 14.25
C ALA A 35 5.46 -2.59 14.75
N SER A 36 5.84 -1.70 13.84
CA SER A 36 6.63 -0.51 14.16
C SER A 36 5.79 0.77 14.02
N PRO A 37 5.96 1.77 14.92
CA PRO A 37 5.13 2.98 14.96
C PRO A 37 5.32 3.95 13.79
N ASP A 38 6.44 3.82 13.08
CA ASP A 38 6.83 4.56 11.88
C ASP A 38 6.30 3.92 10.59
N LYS A 39 5.57 2.80 10.69
CA LYS A 39 5.07 2.04 9.55
C LYS A 39 3.55 1.87 9.58
N VAL A 40 3.00 1.58 8.40
CA VAL A 40 1.62 1.17 8.21
C VAL A 40 1.54 -0.19 7.54
N TYR A 41 0.46 -0.89 7.85
CA TYR A 41 0.25 -2.27 7.44
C TYR A 41 -1.14 -2.43 6.86
N ARG A 42 -1.24 -3.21 5.78
CA ARG A 42 -2.52 -3.51 5.13
C ARG A 42 -2.61 -5.00 4.82
N SER A 43 -3.60 -5.65 5.43
CA SER A 43 -3.94 -7.03 5.11
C SER A 43 -4.80 -7.08 3.85
N VAL A 44 -4.36 -7.85 2.85
CA VAL A 44 -5.14 -8.18 1.66
C VAL A 44 -5.30 -9.69 1.57
N LYS A 45 -6.51 -10.12 1.19
CA LYS A 45 -6.81 -11.51 0.90
C LYS A 45 -6.59 -11.74 -0.59
N ASP A 46 -5.93 -12.85 -0.93
CA ASP A 46 -5.64 -13.28 -2.31
C ASP A 46 -4.39 -12.64 -2.93
N VAL A 47 -3.65 -13.46 -3.67
CA VAL A 47 -2.48 -13.07 -4.47
C VAL A 47 -2.84 -12.10 -5.59
N ALA A 48 -4.09 -12.12 -6.05
CA ALA A 48 -4.60 -11.18 -7.07
C ALA A 48 -4.38 -9.70 -6.67
N ALA A 49 -4.47 -9.36 -5.38
CA ALA A 49 -4.19 -8.00 -4.92
C ALA A 49 -2.71 -7.62 -5.04
N ILE A 50 -1.80 -8.59 -4.91
CA ILE A 50 -0.36 -8.38 -5.10
C ILE A 50 -0.05 -8.22 -6.59
N ASN A 51 -0.69 -9.02 -7.45
CA ASN A 51 -0.54 -8.89 -8.90
C ASN A 51 -1.05 -7.52 -9.41
N ASP A 52 -2.20 -7.05 -8.90
CA ASP A 52 -2.71 -5.71 -9.23
C ASP A 52 -1.71 -4.61 -8.84
N ILE A 53 -1.04 -4.70 -7.69
CA ILE A 53 0.01 -3.72 -7.32
C ILE A 53 1.18 -3.80 -8.29
N LYS A 54 1.59 -5.00 -8.71
CA LYS A 54 2.70 -5.20 -9.65
C LYS A 54 2.38 -4.63 -11.03
N GLU A 55 1.16 -4.80 -11.51
CA GLU A 55 0.71 -4.33 -12.83
C GLU A 55 0.38 -2.83 -12.83
N SER A 56 -0.28 -2.37 -11.78
CA SER A 56 -0.89 -1.04 -11.72
C SER A 56 0.01 0.01 -11.05
N GLY A 57 1.06 -0.44 -10.34
CA GLY A 57 2.08 0.39 -9.70
C GLY A 57 1.65 1.06 -8.39
N VAL A 58 0.42 0.87 -7.92
CA VAL A 58 -0.11 1.56 -6.73
C VAL A 58 -0.96 0.65 -5.86
N VAL A 59 -0.98 0.91 -4.56
CA VAL A 59 -1.85 0.20 -3.61
C VAL A 59 -3.27 0.76 -3.67
N ARG A 60 -4.25 -0.12 -3.93
CA ARG A 60 -5.67 0.25 -4.08
C ARG A 60 -6.58 -0.52 -3.12
N SER A 61 -7.83 -0.11 -3.05
CA SER A 61 -8.87 -0.93 -2.44
C SER A 61 -9.12 -2.19 -3.28
N LYS A 62 -9.44 -3.34 -2.66
CA LYS A 62 -9.79 -4.57 -3.41
C LYS A 62 -10.94 -4.35 -4.39
N GLN A 63 -11.84 -3.44 -4.06
CA GLN A 63 -13.01 -3.09 -4.87
C GLN A 63 -12.70 -2.10 -6.00
N SER A 64 -11.53 -1.46 -5.99
CA SER A 64 -11.06 -0.50 -7.01
C SER A 64 -9.91 -1.05 -7.87
N ALA A 65 -9.58 -2.34 -7.71
CA ALA A 65 -8.74 -3.09 -8.63
C ALA A 65 -9.54 -3.38 -9.93
N GLY A 66 -9.73 -2.34 -10.74
CA GLY A 66 -10.40 -2.42 -12.05
C GLY A 66 -11.93 -2.27 -12.05
N LEU A 67 -12.57 -1.87 -10.95
CA LEU A 67 -14.04 -1.72 -10.84
C LEU A 67 -14.44 -0.40 -10.14
N GLU A 68 -15.59 0.17 -10.51
CA GLU A 68 -16.16 1.34 -9.81
C GLU A 68 -16.71 0.94 -8.43
N ASN A 69 -16.46 1.77 -7.39
CA ASN A 69 -16.80 1.45 -6.00
C ASN A 69 -17.71 2.51 -5.34
N ARG A 70 -18.78 2.04 -4.68
CA ARG A 70 -19.70 2.82 -3.82
C ARG A 70 -19.03 3.45 -2.58
N TYR A 71 -17.91 2.89 -2.10
CA TYR A 71 -17.16 3.40 -0.94
C TYR A 71 -15.97 4.33 -1.30
N GLY A 72 -15.79 4.62 -2.60
CA GLY A 72 -14.69 5.42 -3.15
C GLY A 72 -13.34 4.70 -3.13
N ASP A 73 -12.28 5.44 -3.43
CA ASP A 73 -10.90 4.91 -3.56
C ASP A 73 -10.19 4.67 -2.22
N LYS A 74 -10.94 4.60 -1.10
CA LYS A 74 -10.32 4.56 0.23
C LYS A 74 -9.48 3.31 0.45
N VAL A 75 -8.24 3.53 0.88
CA VAL A 75 -7.29 2.46 1.22
C VAL A 75 -7.08 2.45 2.73
N TYR A 76 -7.58 1.41 3.39
CA TYR A 76 -7.43 1.27 4.83
C TYR A 76 -6.06 0.68 5.19
N TRP A 77 -5.42 1.33 6.16
CA TRP A 77 -4.14 0.98 6.75
C TRP A 77 -4.26 0.91 8.26
N SER A 78 -3.44 0.07 8.88
CA SER A 78 -3.25 0.05 10.33
C SER A 78 -1.85 0.58 10.65
N GLN A 79 -1.75 1.67 11.40
CA GLN A 79 -0.49 2.18 11.90
C GLN A 79 0.04 1.25 12.99
N GLY A 80 1.28 0.80 12.84
CA GLY A 80 1.94 -0.03 13.85
C GLY A 80 2.12 0.69 15.19
N ALA A 81 2.46 -0.08 16.21
CA ALA A 81 2.80 0.45 17.52
C ALA A 81 3.70 -0.54 18.25
N ASN A 82 4.62 -0.02 19.07
CA ASN A 82 5.53 -0.85 19.86
C ASN A 82 4.77 -1.87 20.72
N GLY A 83 5.23 -3.12 20.70
CA GLY A 83 4.59 -4.21 21.44
C GLY A 83 3.26 -4.70 20.84
N LYS A 84 2.87 -4.20 19.65
CA LYS A 84 1.75 -4.73 18.87
C LYS A 84 2.26 -5.58 17.72
N TYR A 85 1.37 -6.43 17.21
CA TYR A 85 1.68 -7.37 16.15
C TYR A 85 0.54 -7.46 15.16
N HIS A 86 0.89 -7.73 13.90
CA HIS A 86 -0.04 -8.18 12.87
C HIS A 86 -0.15 -9.70 12.91
N ALA A 87 -1.37 -10.21 12.75
CA ALA A 87 -1.59 -11.62 12.45
C ALA A 87 -1.43 -11.86 10.96
N ILE A 88 -0.77 -12.96 10.59
CA ILE A 88 -0.59 -13.38 9.19
C ILE A 88 -1.14 -14.79 9.06
N TYR A 89 -2.26 -14.89 8.35
CA TYR A 89 -2.92 -16.16 8.06
C TYR A 89 -2.47 -16.69 6.70
N GLN A 90 -2.62 -18.01 6.50
CA GLN A 90 -2.37 -18.62 5.19
C GLN A 90 -3.30 -18.00 4.13
N GLY A 91 -2.75 -17.68 2.96
CA GLY A 91 -3.50 -17.02 1.87
C GLY A 91 -3.81 -15.53 2.11
N VAL A 92 -3.25 -14.93 3.17
CA VAL A 92 -3.33 -13.50 3.46
C VAL A 92 -1.94 -12.89 3.30
N TYR A 93 -1.90 -11.72 2.66
CA TYR A 93 -0.69 -10.92 2.53
C TYR A 93 -0.81 -9.68 3.41
N VAL A 94 0.31 -9.25 3.99
CA VAL A 94 0.42 -7.98 4.73
C VAL A 94 1.42 -7.11 4.00
N ILE A 95 0.93 -6.00 3.45
CA ILE A 95 1.74 -4.98 2.79
C ILE A 95 2.22 -4.00 3.86
N GLU A 96 3.52 -3.70 3.85
CA GLU A 96 4.15 -2.73 4.74
C GLU A 96 4.66 -1.52 3.94
N ALA A 97 4.44 -0.31 4.48
CA ALA A 97 4.99 0.92 3.93
C ALA A 97 5.30 1.93 5.05
N PRO A 98 6.14 2.96 4.79
CA PRO A 98 6.38 4.03 5.76
C PRO A 98 5.11 4.83 6.04
N LEU A 99 4.91 5.21 7.29
CA LEU A 99 3.78 6.05 7.69
C LEU A 99 3.81 7.42 7.01
N SER A 100 4.99 7.99 6.77
CA SER A 100 5.15 9.27 6.06
C SER A 100 4.56 9.22 4.66
N VAL A 101 4.93 8.20 3.86
CA VAL A 101 4.40 7.98 2.51
C VAL A 101 2.88 7.89 2.53
N ALA A 102 2.33 7.05 3.42
CA ALA A 102 0.88 6.84 3.49
C ALA A 102 0.11 8.12 3.90
N LYS A 103 0.74 9.04 4.64
CA LYS A 103 0.16 10.35 4.98
C LYS A 103 0.24 11.35 3.83
N GLU A 104 1.26 11.25 2.98
CA GLU A 104 1.49 12.16 1.86
C GLU A 104 0.55 11.88 0.68
N GLY A 105 0.27 10.61 0.38
CA GLY A 105 -0.60 10.31 -0.75
C GLY A 105 -0.73 8.83 -1.09
N ILE A 106 -1.03 8.55 -2.36
CA ILE A 106 -1.13 7.18 -2.88
C ILE A 106 0.21 6.46 -2.66
N VAL A 107 0.16 5.33 -1.97
CA VAL A 107 1.33 4.45 -1.78
C VAL A 107 1.59 3.72 -3.10
N LYS A 108 2.80 3.90 -3.66
CA LYS A 108 3.21 3.26 -4.90
C LYS A 108 3.97 1.97 -4.61
N LYS A 109 4.18 1.15 -5.65
CA LYS A 109 4.91 -0.11 -5.56
C LYS A 109 6.31 0.10 -4.98
N GLU A 110 7.00 1.14 -5.41
CA GLU A 110 8.35 1.52 -4.96
C GLU A 110 8.41 1.98 -3.49
N ASP A 111 7.28 2.40 -2.91
CA ASP A 111 7.22 2.81 -1.50
C ASP A 111 7.00 1.62 -0.55
N ILE A 112 6.68 0.44 -1.08
CA ILE A 112 6.42 -0.76 -0.29
C ILE A 112 7.76 -1.30 0.21
N THR A 113 7.89 -1.43 1.53
CA THR A 113 9.13 -1.90 2.17
C THR A 113 9.16 -3.41 2.35
N ALA A 114 7.99 -4.05 2.46
CA ALA A 114 7.87 -5.50 2.57
C ALA A 114 6.47 -5.98 2.18
N ILE A 115 6.38 -7.23 1.71
CA ILE A 115 5.11 -7.93 1.57
C ILE A 115 5.24 -9.28 2.28
N TYR A 116 4.58 -9.39 3.43
CA TYR A 116 4.63 -10.59 4.24
C TYR A 116 3.52 -11.56 3.88
N THR A 117 3.82 -12.85 3.87
CA THR A 117 2.84 -13.93 3.78
C THR A 117 3.29 -15.13 4.60
N ARG A 118 2.38 -16.08 4.81
CA ARG A 118 2.69 -17.36 5.44
C ARG A 118 2.85 -18.43 4.37
N ASN A 119 4.04 -19.03 4.29
CA ASN A 119 4.36 -20.08 3.32
C ASN A 119 3.74 -21.44 3.70
N GLU A 120 3.95 -22.47 2.87
CA GLU A 120 3.45 -23.83 3.10
C GLU A 120 4.04 -24.50 4.35
N ASN A 121 5.23 -24.07 4.78
CA ASN A 121 5.89 -24.53 6.01
C ASN A 121 5.41 -23.78 7.27
N ASN A 122 4.36 -22.95 7.16
CA ASN A 122 3.81 -22.15 8.24
C ASN A 122 4.77 -21.06 8.76
N GLU A 123 5.74 -20.65 7.94
CA GLU A 123 6.71 -19.58 8.24
C GLU A 123 6.28 -18.26 7.61
N ILE A 124 6.61 -17.15 8.28
CA ILE A 124 6.38 -15.81 7.75
C ILE A 124 7.57 -15.46 6.85
N VAL A 125 7.27 -15.13 5.61
CA VAL A 125 8.28 -14.75 4.62
C VAL A 125 7.96 -13.39 4.02
N ASP A 126 9.00 -12.63 3.70
CA ASP A 126 8.90 -11.41 2.89
C ASP A 126 9.14 -11.78 1.42
N ILE A 127 8.09 -11.72 0.60
CA ILE A 127 8.16 -12.12 -0.79
C ILE A 127 8.92 -11.10 -1.66
N LEU A 128 8.97 -9.82 -1.26
CA LEU A 128 9.76 -8.83 -2.00
C LEU A 128 11.24 -9.13 -1.89
N LYS A 129 11.70 -9.42 -0.66
CA LYS A 129 13.09 -9.80 -0.43
C LYS A 129 13.47 -11.08 -1.20
N GLN A 130 12.60 -12.08 -1.21
CA GLN A 130 12.84 -13.32 -1.95
C GLN A 130 12.91 -13.12 -3.47
N GLU A 131 12.13 -12.18 -4.01
CA GLU A 131 12.17 -11.85 -5.45
C GLU A 131 13.50 -11.18 -5.81
N LEU A 132 13.98 -10.23 -5.00
CA LEU A 132 15.28 -9.56 -5.20
C LEU A 132 16.46 -10.55 -5.14
N GLU A 133 16.49 -11.44 -4.14
CA GLU A 133 17.54 -12.45 -3.99
C GLU A 133 17.57 -13.43 -5.18
N LYS A 134 16.41 -13.71 -5.81
CA LYS A 134 16.32 -14.57 -6.99
C LYS A 134 16.85 -13.88 -8.25
N GLU A 135 16.57 -12.59 -8.42
CA GLU A 135 17.08 -11.80 -9.56
C GLU A 135 18.61 -11.70 -9.50
N GLU A 136 19.17 -11.35 -8.33
CA GLU A 136 20.63 -11.29 -8.13
C GLU A 136 21.31 -12.65 -8.40
N SER A 137 20.66 -13.75 -8.00
CA SER A 137 21.17 -15.10 -8.25
C SER A 137 21.05 -15.56 -9.70
N ALA A 138 20.18 -14.93 -10.51
CA ALA A 138 20.03 -15.22 -11.93
C ALA A 138 21.11 -14.50 -12.75
N ASP A 139 21.46 -13.27 -12.38
CA ASP A 139 22.49 -12.48 -13.03
C ASP A 139 23.91 -13.02 -12.81
N LEU A 140 24.15 -13.72 -11.69
CA LEU A 140 25.42 -14.40 -11.38
C LEU A 140 25.65 -15.70 -12.17
N LYS A 141 24.67 -16.16 -12.96
CA LYS A 141 24.76 -17.40 -13.75
C LYS A 141 25.03 -17.14 -15.25
N ILE A 142 25.34 -15.91 -15.64
CA ILE A 142 25.66 -15.50 -17.02
C ILE A 142 27.17 -15.36 -17.21
#